data_AF-A0A2I4D310-F1
#
_entry.id   AF-A0A2I4D310-F1
#
_cell.length_a   1.000
_cell.length_b   1.000
_cell.length_c   1.000
_cell.angle_alpha   90.00
_cell.angle_beta   90.00
_cell.angle_gamma   90.00
#
_symmetry.space_group_name_H-M   'P 1'
#
loop_
_entity.id
_entity.type
_entity.pdbx_description
1 polymer ?
#
loop_
_entity_poly.entity_id
_entity_poly.type
_entity_poly.pdbx_seq_one_letter_code
_entity_poly.pdbx_strand_id
1 'polypeptide(L)'
;MAEIKTGIFAKNVQKRLNRAQEKVLQKLGKADETKDEQFEQVVVNFRRQESEGARLQREMKAYMSAIKGMQQASINLTQSLHEVYEPDWHGKEDIVTIGKDCDALWEDFHNKLVDSTLLNLDAYLQEFPDLKIRVAKRSRKLIDYDSARHHLETLQMSGMKND
;
A
#
# COMPACT_ATOMS: atom_id res chain seq x y z
N MET A 1 -1.54 -38.24 9.57
CA MET A 1 -1.39 -36.79 9.32
C MET A 1 -0.83 -36.42 7.93
N ALA A 2 -0.04 -37.28 7.26
CA ALA A 2 0.46 -37.01 5.90
C ALA A 2 -0.63 -37.10 4.81
N GLU A 3 -1.54 -38.08 4.88
CA GLU A 3 -2.61 -38.30 3.87
C GLU A 3 -3.66 -37.18 3.82
N ILE A 4 -3.98 -36.58 4.97
CA ILE A 4 -4.91 -35.44 5.05
C ILE A 4 -4.31 -34.21 4.34
N LYS A 5 -2.98 -34.02 4.44
CA LYS A 5 -2.27 -32.89 3.80
C LYS A 5 -2.19 -33.06 2.28
N THR A 6 -1.98 -34.28 1.77
CA THR A 6 -2.01 -34.58 0.33
C THR A 6 -3.41 -34.41 -0.27
N GLY A 7 -4.47 -34.81 0.44
CA GLY A 7 -5.86 -34.62 0.00
C GLY A 7 -6.29 -33.15 -0.11
N ILE A 8 -5.86 -32.29 0.81
CA ILE A 8 -6.12 -30.85 0.76
C ILE A 8 -5.34 -30.20 -0.39
N PHE A 9 -4.09 -30.62 -0.61
CA PHE A 9 -3.28 -30.13 -1.71
C PHE A 9 -3.89 -30.47 -3.08
N ALA A 10 -4.30 -31.73 -3.30
CA ALA A 10 -4.95 -32.17 -4.52
C ALA A 10 -6.26 -31.39 -4.79
N LYS A 11 -7.11 -31.21 -3.76
CA LYS A 11 -8.33 -30.39 -3.87
C LYS A 11 -8.04 -28.93 -4.24
N ASN A 12 -6.96 -28.34 -3.71
CA ASN A 12 -6.59 -26.97 -4.03
C ASN A 12 -6.07 -26.82 -5.47
N VAL A 13 -5.31 -27.80 -5.97
CA VAL A 13 -4.88 -27.87 -7.38
C VAL A 13 -6.09 -28.00 -8.31
N GLN A 14 -7.03 -28.91 -8.00
CA GLN A 14 -8.26 -29.06 -8.78
C GLN A 14 -9.05 -27.76 -8.85
N LYS A 15 -9.24 -27.06 -7.71
CA LYS A 15 -9.91 -25.75 -7.70
C LYS A 15 -9.20 -24.71 -8.56
N ARG A 16 -7.86 -24.73 -8.64
CA ARG A 16 -7.12 -23.79 -9.52
C ARG A 16 -7.41 -24.09 -11.00
N LEU A 17 -7.44 -25.36 -11.39
CA LEU A 17 -7.77 -25.79 -12.76
C LEU A 17 -9.20 -25.41 -13.13
N ASN A 18 -10.17 -25.71 -12.26
CA ASN A 18 -11.59 -25.36 -12.50
C ASN A 18 -11.77 -23.85 -12.68
N ARG A 19 -11.12 -23.02 -11.85
CA ARG A 19 -11.17 -21.56 -12.01
C ARG A 19 -10.56 -21.07 -13.31
N ALA A 20 -9.47 -21.68 -13.75
CA ALA A 20 -8.83 -21.32 -15.01
C ALA A 20 -9.74 -21.69 -16.20
N GLN A 21 -10.38 -22.86 -16.13
CA GLN A 21 -11.36 -23.30 -17.12
C GLN A 21 -12.57 -22.36 -17.18
N GLU A 22 -13.18 -22.04 -16.03
CA GLU A 22 -14.34 -21.15 -15.95
C GLU A 22 -14.04 -19.78 -16.56
N LYS A 23 -12.90 -19.18 -16.20
CA LYS A 23 -12.44 -17.91 -16.78
C LYS A 23 -12.31 -17.95 -18.31
N VAL A 24 -11.86 -19.07 -18.86
CA VAL A 24 -11.74 -19.23 -20.32
C VAL A 24 -13.12 -19.35 -20.95
N LEU A 25 -14.03 -20.12 -20.34
CA LEU A 25 -15.42 -20.25 -20.83
C LEU A 25 -16.15 -18.92 -20.82
N GLN A 26 -16.02 -18.14 -19.75
CA GLN A 26 -16.56 -16.78 -19.63
C GLN A 26 -16.03 -15.86 -20.74
N LYS A 27 -14.71 -15.84 -20.95
CA LYS A 27 -14.09 -15.03 -22.03
C LYS A 27 -14.49 -15.44 -23.43
N LEU A 28 -14.85 -16.71 -23.63
CA LEU A 28 -15.33 -17.24 -24.91
C LEU A 28 -16.86 -17.10 -25.08
N GLY A 29 -17.57 -16.51 -24.10
CA GLY A 29 -19.02 -16.39 -24.11
C GLY A 29 -19.76 -17.73 -23.96
N LYS A 30 -19.07 -18.75 -23.44
CA LYS A 30 -19.61 -20.11 -23.24
C LYS A 30 -20.16 -20.37 -21.84
N ALA A 31 -19.90 -19.46 -20.91
CA ALA A 31 -20.46 -19.46 -19.56
C ALA A 31 -20.71 -18.01 -19.14
N ASP A 32 -21.78 -17.77 -18.39
CA ASP A 32 -22.10 -16.43 -17.89
C ASP A 32 -21.20 -16.05 -16.71
N GLU A 33 -20.73 -14.80 -16.68
CA GLU A 33 -19.98 -14.24 -15.56
C GLU A 33 -20.89 -13.36 -14.70
N THR A 34 -20.79 -13.50 -13.38
CA THR A 34 -21.43 -12.56 -12.46
C THR A 34 -20.69 -11.22 -12.53
N LYS A 35 -21.36 -10.18 -13.03
CA LYS A 35 -20.83 -8.81 -13.04
C LYS A 35 -21.26 -8.05 -11.79
N ASP A 36 -20.29 -7.46 -11.11
CA ASP A 36 -20.50 -6.56 -9.98
C ASP A 36 -19.78 -5.23 -10.25
N GLU A 37 -20.38 -4.42 -11.12
CA GLU A 37 -19.81 -3.17 -11.60
C GLU A 37 -19.58 -2.16 -10.46
N GLN A 38 -20.47 -2.16 -9.46
CA GLN A 38 -20.32 -1.32 -8.28
C GLN A 38 -19.07 -1.69 -7.49
N PHE A 39 -18.83 -2.98 -7.24
CA PHE A 39 -17.62 -3.43 -6.56
C PHE A 39 -16.36 -3.15 -7.38
N GLU A 40 -16.39 -3.37 -8.70
CA GLU A 40 -15.23 -3.08 -9.55
C GLU A 40 -14.86 -1.59 -9.51
N GLN A 41 -15.85 -0.67 -9.50
CA GLN A 41 -15.58 0.75 -9.32
C GLN A 41 -14.95 1.06 -7.95
N VAL A 42 -15.39 0.40 -6.88
CA VAL A 42 -14.77 0.53 -5.55
C VAL A 42 -13.33 0.03 -5.58
N VAL A 43 -13.03 -1.07 -6.27
CA VAL A 43 -11.66 -1.60 -6.42
C VAL A 43 -10.77 -0.63 -7.20
N VAL A 44 -11.29 0.01 -8.25
CA VAL A 44 -10.58 1.06 -8.98
C VAL A 44 -10.24 2.23 -8.06
N ASN A 45 -11.21 2.72 -7.30
CA ASN A 45 -11.01 3.82 -6.35
C ASN A 45 -10.00 3.43 -5.25
N PHE A 46 -10.09 2.21 -4.72
CA PHE A 46 -9.17 1.65 -3.74
C PHE A 46 -7.72 1.62 -4.25
N ARG A 47 -7.49 1.15 -5.49
CA ARG A 47 -6.14 1.13 -6.09
C ARG A 47 -5.61 2.54 -6.33
N ARG A 48 -6.47 3.46 -6.74
CA ARG A 48 -6.10 4.88 -6.89
C ARG A 48 -5.69 5.44 -5.53
N GLN A 49 -6.48 5.21 -4.49
CA GLN A 49 -6.20 5.68 -3.13
C GLN A 49 -4.87 5.14 -2.58
N GLU A 50 -4.56 3.85 -2.81
CA GLU A 50 -3.25 3.25 -2.48
C GLU A 50 -2.11 4.00 -3.19
N SER A 51 -2.23 4.19 -4.50
CA SER A 51 -1.21 4.82 -5.33
C SER A 51 -0.97 6.29 -4.95
N GLU A 52 -2.05 7.04 -4.71
CA GLU A 52 -1.96 8.44 -4.30
C GLU A 52 -1.32 8.57 -2.91
N GLY A 53 -1.69 7.70 -1.96
CA GLY A 53 -1.07 7.67 -0.63
C GLY A 53 0.42 7.30 -0.68
N ALA A 54 0.79 6.31 -1.50
CA ALA A 54 2.19 5.93 -1.70
C ALA A 54 3.01 7.04 -2.41
N ARG A 55 2.39 7.83 -3.30
CA ARG A 55 3.03 9.03 -3.85
C ARG A 55 3.26 10.05 -2.75
N LEU A 56 2.24 10.39 -1.97
CA LEU A 56 2.36 11.35 -0.86
C LEU A 56 3.46 10.95 0.12
N GLN A 57 3.56 9.68 0.50
CA GLN A 57 4.60 9.17 1.40
C GLN A 57 6.01 9.42 0.86
N ARG A 58 6.23 9.20 -0.45
CA ARG A 58 7.53 9.46 -1.09
C ARG A 58 7.88 10.95 -1.06
N GLU A 59 6.93 11.81 -1.40
CA GLU A 59 7.13 13.26 -1.36
C GLU A 59 7.42 13.75 0.06
N MET A 60 6.72 13.23 1.07
CA MET A 60 6.98 13.56 2.47
C MET A 60 8.38 13.13 2.92
N LYS A 61 8.82 11.92 2.57
CA LYS A 61 10.18 11.45 2.87
C LYS A 61 11.24 12.31 2.18
N ALA A 62 11.00 12.72 0.94
CA ALA A 62 11.88 13.63 0.21
C ALA A 62 11.94 15.01 0.90
N TYR A 63 10.80 15.56 1.31
CA TYR A 63 10.72 16.82 2.03
C TYR A 63 11.49 16.78 3.36
N MET A 64 11.38 15.70 4.13
CA MET A 64 12.14 15.51 5.37
C MET A 64 13.65 15.46 5.13
N SER A 65 14.08 14.78 4.06
CA SER A 65 15.49 14.80 3.66
C SER A 65 15.96 16.20 3.30
N ALA A 66 15.13 17.00 2.64
CA ALA A 66 15.44 18.38 2.31
C ALA A 66 15.55 19.27 3.57
N ILE A 67 14.70 19.05 4.58
CA ILE A 67 14.78 19.72 5.88
C ILE A 67 16.12 19.42 6.56
N LYS A 68 16.55 18.16 6.60
CA LYS A 68 17.87 17.80 7.15
C LYS A 68 19.01 18.44 6.38
N GLY A 69 18.90 18.53 5.06
CA GLY A 69 19.85 19.28 4.23
C GLY A 69 19.91 20.77 4.58
N MET A 70 18.75 21.40 4.81
CA MET A 70 18.65 22.81 5.20
C MET A 70 19.23 23.04 6.60
N GLN A 71 18.94 22.17 7.56
CA GLN A 71 19.53 22.19 8.90
C GLN A 71 21.06 22.18 8.81
N GLN A 72 21.63 21.23 8.05
CA GLN A 72 23.08 21.15 7.88
C GLN A 72 23.67 22.40 7.21
N ALA A 73 23.01 22.94 6.18
CA ALA A 73 23.45 24.16 5.53
C ALA A 73 23.44 25.36 6.50
N SER A 74 22.41 25.45 7.35
CA SER A 74 22.28 26.47 8.40
C SER A 74 23.39 26.38 9.45
N ILE A 75 23.71 25.16 9.90
CA ILE A 75 24.82 24.92 10.83
C ILE A 75 26.14 25.39 10.21
N ASN A 76 26.43 24.95 8.98
CA ASN A 76 27.68 25.29 8.29
C ASN A 76 27.84 26.81 8.15
N LEU A 77 26.77 27.51 7.76
CA LEU A 77 26.80 28.96 7.59
C LEU A 77 27.04 29.68 8.93
N THR A 78 26.39 29.23 10.00
CA THR A 78 26.54 29.82 11.34
C THR A 78 27.95 29.57 11.90
N GLN A 79 28.51 28.38 11.65
CA GLN A 79 29.88 28.06 12.00
C GLN A 79 30.89 28.94 11.26
N SER A 80 30.74 29.11 9.95
CA SER A 80 31.62 30.01 9.18
C SER A 80 31.53 31.46 9.66
N LEU A 81 30.33 31.93 10.03
CA LEU A 81 30.16 33.26 10.63
C LEU A 81 30.92 33.39 11.96
N HIS A 82 30.83 32.38 12.83
CA HIS A 82 31.56 32.38 14.10
C HIS A 82 33.09 32.35 13.91
N GLU A 83 33.59 31.59 12.92
CA GLU A 83 35.01 31.46 12.62
C GLU A 83 35.65 32.78 12.14
N VAL A 84 34.92 33.58 11.36
CA VAL A 84 35.43 34.88 10.86
C VAL A 84 35.22 36.03 11.85
N TYR A 85 34.49 35.80 12.95
CA TYR A 85 34.23 36.82 13.97
C TYR A 85 35.46 36.98 14.87
N GLU A 86 35.99 38.19 15.02
CA GLU A 86 37.17 38.41 15.86
C GLU A 86 36.86 38.19 17.36
N PRO A 87 37.82 37.68 18.16
CA PRO A 87 37.59 37.37 19.58
C PRO A 87 37.08 38.53 20.45
N ASP A 88 37.46 39.77 20.10
CA ASP A 88 37.11 40.99 20.84
C ASP A 88 35.84 41.67 20.31
N TRP A 89 35.28 41.18 19.21
CA TRP A 89 34.03 41.71 18.68
C TRP A 89 32.85 41.33 19.57
N HIS A 90 32.00 42.31 19.83
CA HIS A 90 30.80 42.15 20.63
C HIS A 90 29.88 41.07 20.06
N GLY A 91 29.40 40.16 20.91
CA GLY A 91 28.42 39.15 20.53
C GLY A 91 28.98 37.88 19.89
N LYS A 92 30.31 37.67 19.90
CA LYS A 92 30.92 36.44 19.37
C LYS A 92 30.32 35.15 19.96
N GLU A 93 30.18 35.09 21.28
CA GLU A 93 29.59 33.94 21.98
C GLU A 93 28.08 33.79 21.73
N ASP A 94 27.39 34.90 21.42
CA ASP A 94 25.96 34.89 21.11
C ASP A 94 25.69 34.17 19.78
N ILE A 95 26.60 34.27 18.80
CA ILE A 95 26.50 33.55 17.52
C ILE A 95 26.44 32.03 17.76
N VAL A 96 27.26 31.52 18.69
CA VAL A 96 27.25 30.09 19.04
C VAL A 96 25.94 29.68 19.69
N THR A 97 25.44 30.51 20.61
CA THR A 97 24.17 30.27 21.32
C THR A 97 23.01 30.26 20.34
N ILE A 98 22.90 31.28 19.49
CA ILE A 98 21.88 31.38 18.43
C ILE A 98 21.96 30.18 17.48
N GLY A 99 23.17 29.77 17.08
CA GLY A 99 23.37 28.61 16.21
C GLY A 99 22.83 27.30 16.81
N LYS A 100 23.09 27.08 18.11
CA LYS A 100 22.57 25.90 18.84
C LYS A 100 21.05 25.94 18.98
N ASP A 101 20.48 27.09 19.27
CA ASP A 101 19.02 27.24 19.38
C ASP A 101 18.34 27.01 18.03
N CYS A 102 18.90 27.55 16.94
CA CYS A 102 18.43 27.28 15.58
C CYS A 102 18.50 25.78 15.24
N ASP A 103 19.59 25.09 15.60
CA ASP A 103 19.73 23.65 15.38
C ASP A 103 18.69 22.83 16.17
N ALA A 104 18.45 23.19 17.43
CA ALA A 104 17.41 22.57 18.26
C ALA A 104 16.01 22.76 17.66
N LEU A 105 15.71 23.94 17.11
CA LEU A 105 14.45 24.20 16.41
C LEU A 105 14.30 23.37 15.14
N TRP A 106 15.39 23.17 14.38
CA TRP A 106 15.37 22.28 13.21
C TRP A 106 15.11 20.82 13.58
N GLU A 107 15.77 20.31 14.64
CA GLU A 107 15.53 18.96 15.14
C GLU A 107 14.09 18.77 15.61
N ASP A 108 13.57 19.69 16.42
CA ASP A 108 12.18 19.63 16.92
C ASP A 108 11.18 19.68 15.76
N PHE A 109 11.38 20.56 14.78
CA PHE A 109 10.53 20.63 13.59
C PHE A 109 10.55 19.32 12.79
N HIS A 110 11.73 18.77 12.52
CA HIS A 110 11.86 17.50 11.81
C HIS A 110 11.16 16.37 12.57
N ASN A 111 11.40 16.23 13.87
CA ASN A 111 10.83 15.16 14.68
C ASN A 111 9.31 15.26 14.78
N LYS A 112 8.77 16.48 14.95
CA LYS A 112 7.32 16.70 14.89
C LYS A 112 6.73 16.25 13.56
N LEU A 113 7.38 16.51 12.43
CA LEU A 113 6.90 16.02 11.14
C LEU A 113 6.95 14.49 11.04
N VAL A 114 8.02 13.84 11.52
CA VAL A 114 8.09 12.36 11.60
C VAL A 114 6.87 11.84 12.34
N ASP A 115 6.69 12.29 13.58
CA ASP A 115 5.76 11.67 14.52
C ASP A 115 4.29 12.00 14.21
N SER A 116 4.01 13.26 13.87
CA SER A 116 2.63 13.70 13.66
C SER A 116 2.10 13.43 12.25
N THR A 117 2.97 13.21 11.27
CA THR A 117 2.53 13.07 9.87
C THR A 117 3.02 11.80 9.20
N LEU A 118 4.34 11.55 9.16
CA LEU A 118 4.88 10.42 8.39
C LEU A 118 4.45 9.08 8.99
N LEU A 119 4.56 8.91 10.31
CA LEU A 119 4.15 7.67 10.97
C LEU A 119 2.65 7.37 10.79
N ASN A 120 1.81 8.40 10.83
CA ASN A 120 0.37 8.26 10.59
C ASN A 120 0.06 7.84 9.15
N LEU A 121 0.77 8.40 8.17
CA LEU A 121 0.64 8.00 6.77
C LEU A 121 1.14 6.56 6.54
N ASP A 122 2.25 6.19 7.17
CA ASP A 122 2.79 4.83 7.11
C ASP A 122 1.79 3.82 7.69
N ALA A 123 1.21 4.09 8.86
CA ALA A 123 0.18 3.25 9.46
C ALA A 123 -1.07 3.13 8.56
N TYR A 124 -1.53 4.23 7.97
CA TYR A 124 -2.64 4.22 7.02
C TYR A 124 -2.35 3.33 5.79
N LEU A 125 -1.14 3.40 5.23
CA LEU A 125 -0.76 2.60 4.07
C LEU A 125 -0.59 1.11 4.41
N GLN A 126 -0.29 0.76 5.66
CA GLN A 126 -0.16 -0.63 6.11
C GLN A 126 -1.48 -1.42 6.08
N GLU A 127 -2.63 -0.74 6.00
CA GLU A 127 -3.94 -1.40 5.87
C GLU A 127 -4.20 -1.98 4.46
N PHE A 128 -3.56 -1.43 3.42
CA PHE A 128 -3.81 -1.81 2.03
C PHE A 128 -3.41 -3.25 1.67
N PRO A 129 -2.26 -3.79 2.12
CA PRO A 129 -1.85 -5.17 1.83
C PRO A 129 -2.88 -6.24 2.20
N ASP A 130 -3.47 -6.21 3.41
CA ASP A 130 -4.49 -7.18 3.80
C ASP A 130 -5.77 -7.02 2.96
N LEU A 131 -6.21 -5.78 2.77
CA LEU A 131 -7.37 -5.47 1.92
C LEU A 131 -7.18 -5.99 0.49
N LYS A 132 -5.98 -5.86 -0.10
CA LYS A 132 -5.65 -6.43 -1.42
C LYS A 132 -5.78 -7.95 -1.45
N ILE A 133 -5.30 -8.62 -0.41
CA ILE A 133 -5.43 -10.09 -0.29
C ILE A 133 -6.90 -10.48 -0.24
N ARG A 134 -7.73 -9.73 0.52
CA ARG A 134 -9.17 -9.95 0.62
C ARG A 134 -9.91 -9.69 -0.68
N VAL A 135 -9.61 -8.60 -1.39
CA VAL A 135 -10.16 -8.30 -2.73
C VAL A 135 -9.81 -9.44 -3.69
N ALA A 136 -8.54 -9.86 -3.75
CA ALA A 136 -8.12 -10.97 -4.60
C ALA A 136 -8.78 -12.30 -4.21
N LYS A 137 -9.02 -12.54 -2.91
CA LYS A 137 -9.76 -13.71 -2.42
C LYS A 137 -11.22 -13.67 -2.88
N ARG A 138 -11.89 -12.51 -2.80
CA ARG A 138 -13.25 -12.32 -3.30
C ARG A 138 -13.34 -12.63 -4.79
N SER A 139 -12.47 -12.07 -5.62
CA SER A 139 -12.46 -12.37 -7.07
C SER A 139 -12.27 -13.86 -7.35
N ARG A 140 -11.42 -14.56 -6.60
CA ARG A 140 -11.26 -16.02 -6.72
C ARG A 140 -12.52 -16.78 -6.32
N LYS A 141 -13.27 -16.29 -5.33
CA LYS A 141 -14.48 -16.92 -4.82
C LYS A 141 -15.69 -16.69 -5.72
N LEU A 142 -15.74 -15.55 -6.41
CA LEU A 142 -16.76 -15.28 -7.42
C LEU A 142 -16.66 -16.27 -8.59
N ILE A 143 -15.43 -16.57 -9.04
CA ILE A 143 -15.22 -17.60 -10.08
C ILE A 143 -15.61 -19.00 -9.57
N ASP A 144 -15.29 -19.33 -8.32
CA ASP A 144 -15.72 -20.61 -7.72
C ASP A 144 -17.27 -20.70 -7.70
N TYR A 145 -17.95 -19.57 -7.45
CA TYR A 145 -19.41 -19.48 -7.45
C TYR A 145 -20.00 -19.66 -8.86
N ASP A 146 -19.49 -18.93 -9.85
CA ASP A 146 -19.93 -19.04 -11.24
C ASP A 146 -19.75 -20.46 -11.78
N SER A 147 -18.60 -21.09 -11.48
CA SER A 147 -18.33 -22.48 -11.85
C SER A 147 -19.30 -23.47 -11.22
N ALA A 148 -19.67 -23.28 -9.95
CA ALA A 148 -20.64 -24.13 -9.28
C ALA A 148 -22.06 -23.93 -9.84
N ARG A 149 -22.44 -22.69 -10.15
CA ARG A 149 -23.72 -22.36 -10.80
C ARG A 149 -23.82 -22.99 -12.18
N HIS A 150 -22.82 -22.79 -13.04
CA HIS A 150 -22.77 -23.38 -14.38
C HIS A 150 -22.79 -24.92 -14.34
N HIS A 151 -22.11 -25.54 -13.37
CA HIS A 151 -22.17 -27.00 -13.18
C HIS A 151 -23.58 -27.49 -12.80
N LEU A 152 -24.25 -26.78 -11.88
CA LEU A 152 -25.63 -27.10 -11.48
C LEU A 152 -26.61 -26.95 -12.66
N GLU A 153 -26.53 -25.86 -13.42
CA GLU A 153 -27.35 -25.62 -14.60
C GLU A 153 -27.18 -26.75 -15.64
N THR A 154 -25.94 -27.20 -15.86
CA THR A 154 -25.63 -28.34 -16.74
C THR A 154 -26.30 -29.64 -16.28
N LEU A 155 -26.22 -29.95 -14.97
CA LEU A 155 -26.83 -31.16 -14.41
C LEU A 155 -28.36 -31.14 -14.53
N GLN A 156 -28.99 -29.99 -14.27
CA GLN A 156 -30.45 -29.83 -14.39
C GLN A 156 -30.94 -30.02 -15.83
N MET A 157 -30.25 -29.42 -16.81
CA MET A 157 -30.59 -29.61 -18.23
C MET A 157 -30.41 -31.06 -18.71
N SER A 158 -29.46 -31.80 -18.14
CA SER A 158 -29.24 -33.21 -18.48
C SER A 158 -30.31 -34.14 -17.89
N GLY A 159 -30.85 -33.82 -16.71
CA GLY A 159 -31.95 -34.55 -16.08
C GLY A 159 -33.27 -34.40 -16.84
N MET A 160 -33.56 -33.21 -17.36
CA MET A 160 -34.78 -32.94 -18.15
C MET A 160 -34.83 -33.61 -19.53
N LYS A 161 -33.70 -34.16 -20.02
CA LYS A 161 -33.64 -34.90 -21.29
C LYS A 161 -33.89 -36.40 -21.15
N ASN A 162 -33.94 -36.90 -19.92
CA ASN A 162 -34.10 -38.33 -19.61
C ASN A 162 -35.52 -38.67 -19.11
N ASP A 163 -36.43 -37.69 -19.09
CA ASP A 163 -37.89 -37.85 -18.98
C ASP A 163 -38.55 -37.51 -20.33
#